data_AF-A0A832ZB51-F1
#
_entry.id   AF-A0A832ZB51-F1
#
_cell.length_a   1.000
_cell.length_b   1.000
_cell.length_c   1.000
_cell.angle_alpha   90.00
_cell.angle_beta   90.00
_cell.angle_gamma   90.00
#
_symmetry.space_group_name_H-M   'P 1'
#
loop_
_entity.id
_entity.type
_entity.pdbx_description
1 polymer ?
#
loop_
_entity_poly.entity_id
_entity_poly.type
_entity_poly.pdbx_seq_one_letter_code
_entity_poly.pdbx_strand_id
1 'polypeptide(L)'
;MKFLIKTQRGMEAVAGNYIRESLGDAKVWISPQGYSGLVLVETDDKNAKEKIRGIPEVERVIEVLYEVPARIEDILNVAENLAGFIKEGETFAVKTKRRGKHDFTSVDVNVQLGAKLKELT
;
A
#
# COMPACT_ATOMS: atom_id res chain seq x y z
N MET A 1 11.29 0.62 -5.86
CA MET A 1 9.85 0.91 -5.69
C MET A 1 9.16 -0.26 -4.98
N LYS A 2 8.11 0.00 -4.19
CA LYS A 2 7.37 -1.03 -3.45
C LYS A 2 5.87 -0.93 -3.73
N PHE A 3 5.23 -2.07 -3.99
CA PHE A 3 3.81 -2.14 -4.32
C PHE A 3 3.11 -3.21 -3.50
N LEU A 4 1.92 -2.87 -3.00
CA LEU A 4 0.96 -3.80 -2.45
C LEU A 4 -0.12 -4.07 -3.50
N ILE A 5 -0.14 -5.29 -4.01
CA ILE A 5 -1.05 -5.71 -5.07
C ILE A 5 -2.24 -6.43 -4.46
N LYS A 6 -3.43 -6.06 -4.92
CA LYS A 6 -4.69 -6.76 -4.64
C LYS A 6 -4.99 -7.67 -5.81
N THR A 7 -5.26 -8.93 -5.52
CA THR A 7 -5.63 -9.92 -6.52
C THR A 7 -6.97 -10.52 -6.18
N GLN A 8 -7.61 -11.13 -7.18
CA GLN A 8 -8.69 -12.08 -6.91
C GLN A 8 -8.18 -13.15 -5.91
N ARG A 9 -9.00 -13.48 -4.91
CA ARG A 9 -8.62 -14.50 -3.90
C ARG A 9 -8.35 -15.83 -4.58
N GLY A 10 -7.26 -16.50 -4.19
CA GLY A 10 -6.81 -17.76 -4.79
C GLY A 10 -5.94 -17.60 -6.04
N MET A 11 -5.84 -16.39 -6.60
CA MET A 11 -5.04 -16.09 -7.80
C MET A 11 -3.69 -15.44 -7.48
N GLU A 12 -3.31 -15.37 -6.20
CA GLU A 12 -2.08 -14.69 -5.75
C GLU A 12 -0.84 -15.33 -6.37
N ALA A 13 -0.82 -16.66 -6.51
CA ALA A 13 0.29 -17.39 -7.11
C ALA A 13 0.40 -17.16 -8.62
N VAL A 14 -0.73 -17.15 -9.33
CA VAL A 14 -0.79 -16.88 -10.77
C VAL A 14 -0.33 -15.46 -11.05
N ALA A 15 -0.90 -14.48 -10.35
CA ALA A 15 -0.50 -13.08 -10.44
C ALA A 15 1.00 -12.91 -10.11
N GLY A 16 1.47 -13.54 -9.03
CA GLY A 16 2.88 -13.46 -8.63
C GLY A 16 3.84 -14.00 -9.69
N ASN A 17 3.47 -15.06 -10.41
CA ASN A 17 4.29 -15.59 -11.51
C ASN A 17 4.34 -14.63 -12.69
N TYR A 18 3.21 -14.10 -13.15
CA TYR A 18 3.18 -13.10 -14.22
C TYR A 18 3.95 -11.84 -13.86
N ILE A 19 3.91 -11.40 -12.59
CA ILE A 19 4.70 -10.26 -12.11
C ILE A 19 6.19 -10.56 -12.24
N ARG A 20 6.66 -11.75 -11.85
CA ARG A 20 8.08 -12.14 -11.99
C ARG A 20 8.51 -12.17 -13.46
N GLU A 21 7.70 -12.75 -14.33
CA GLU A 21 7.98 -12.79 -15.77
C GLU A 21 8.04 -11.39 -16.39
N SER A 22 7.15 -10.48 -15.97
CA SER A 22 7.05 -9.13 -16.52
C SER A 22 8.16 -8.17 -16.03
N LEU A 23 8.65 -8.38 -14.81
CA LEU A 23 9.57 -7.48 -14.11
C LEU A 23 10.99 -8.03 -13.92
N GLY A 24 11.24 -9.29 -14.28
CA GLY A 24 12.55 -9.94 -14.13
C GLY A 24 12.95 -10.05 -12.66
N ASP A 25 13.92 -9.24 -12.23
CA ASP A 25 14.56 -9.30 -10.90
C ASP A 25 13.70 -8.73 -9.75
N ALA A 26 12.39 -8.65 -9.92
CA ALA A 26 11.49 -8.19 -8.86
C ALA A 26 11.41 -9.21 -7.71
N LYS A 27 11.51 -8.72 -6.48
CA LYS A 27 11.19 -9.51 -5.29
C LYS A 27 9.68 -9.58 -5.14
N VAL A 28 9.13 -10.78 -5.17
CA VAL A 28 7.67 -11.02 -5.16
C VAL A 28 7.31 -11.98 -4.03
N TRP A 29 6.57 -11.48 -3.04
CA TRP A 29 6.02 -12.26 -1.94
C TRP A 29 4.52 -12.47 -2.14
N ILE A 30 4.15 -13.72 -2.40
CA ILE A 30 2.76 -14.16 -2.54
C ILE A 30 2.18 -14.35 -1.14
N SER A 31 0.96 -13.87 -0.91
CA SER A 31 0.24 -13.99 0.36
C SER A 31 1.11 -13.66 1.59
N PRO A 32 1.70 -12.45 1.65
CA PRO A 32 2.63 -12.09 2.73
C PRO A 32 1.97 -12.31 4.09
N GLN A 33 2.67 -13.01 5.00
CA GLN A 33 2.17 -13.40 6.32
C GLN A 33 0.86 -14.22 6.30
N GLY A 34 0.56 -14.89 5.18
CA GLY A 34 -0.65 -15.70 5.01
C GLY A 34 -1.91 -14.91 4.63
N TYR A 35 -1.81 -13.60 4.35
CA TYR A 35 -2.96 -12.81 3.94
C TYR A 35 -3.36 -13.08 2.48
N SER A 36 -4.52 -13.71 2.28
CA SER A 36 -5.10 -13.94 0.95
C SER A 36 -5.51 -12.64 0.24
N GLY A 37 -5.46 -12.68 -1.09
CA GLY A 37 -5.75 -11.62 -2.05
C GLY A 37 -4.64 -10.58 -2.14
N LEU A 38 -3.40 -10.96 -1.79
CA LEU A 38 -2.27 -10.05 -1.72
C LEU A 38 -1.00 -10.60 -2.31
N VAL A 39 -0.28 -9.71 -2.98
CA VAL A 39 1.11 -9.90 -3.38
C VAL A 39 1.87 -8.62 -3.02
N LEU A 40 3.05 -8.76 -2.41
CA LEU A 40 3.97 -7.65 -2.17
C LEU A 40 5.07 -7.72 -3.23
N VAL A 41 5.40 -6.58 -3.84
CA VAL A 41 6.40 -6.49 -4.91
C VAL A 41 7.38 -5.39 -4.59
N GLU A 42 8.68 -5.70 -4.68
CA GLU A 42 9.76 -4.72 -4.68
C GLU A 42 10.57 -4.85 -5.97
N THR A 43 10.79 -3.74 -6.66
CA THR A 43 11.47 -3.70 -7.97
C THR A 43 12.04 -2.32 -8.24
N ASP A 44 13.07 -2.24 -9.07
CA ASP A 44 13.65 -0.99 -9.57
C ASP A 44 13.13 -0.60 -10.97
N ASP A 45 12.24 -1.42 -11.56
CA ASP A 45 11.61 -1.10 -12.84
C ASP A 45 10.63 0.09 -12.70
N LYS A 46 10.95 1.19 -13.39
CA LYS A 46 10.16 2.42 -13.39
C LYS A 46 8.77 2.27 -14.00
N ASN A 47 8.56 1.27 -14.87
CA ASN A 47 7.29 0.97 -15.53
C ASN A 47 6.52 -0.16 -14.84
N ALA A 48 6.95 -0.56 -13.63
CA ALA A 48 6.37 -1.71 -12.94
C ALA A 48 4.86 -1.56 -12.69
N LYS A 49 4.39 -0.35 -12.37
CA LYS A 49 2.97 -0.10 -12.05
C LYS A 49 2.06 -0.43 -13.23
N GLU A 50 2.42 0.02 -14.43
CA GLU A 50 1.69 -0.19 -15.67
C GLU A 50 1.72 -1.66 -16.08
N LYS A 51 2.91 -2.29 -16.01
CA LYS A 51 3.09 -3.71 -16.30
C LYS A 51 2.24 -4.59 -15.39
N ILE A 52 2.28 -4.37 -14.08
CA ILE A 52 1.50 -5.14 -13.10
C ILE A 52 0.00 -4.93 -13.33
N ARG A 53 -0.43 -3.70 -13.67
CA ARG A 53 -1.85 -3.38 -13.92
C ARG A 53 -2.41 -4.10 -15.16
N GLY A 54 -1.55 -4.51 -16.10
CA GLY A 54 -1.96 -5.28 -17.28
C GLY A 54 -2.28 -6.75 -17.00
N ILE A 55 -1.99 -7.25 -15.80
CA ILE A 55 -2.21 -8.66 -15.42
C ILE A 55 -3.69 -8.86 -15.03
N PRO A 56 -4.44 -9.79 -15.66
CA PRO A 56 -5.87 -9.98 -15.42
C PRO A 56 -6.26 -10.25 -13.97
N GLU A 57 -5.43 -10.99 -13.23
CA GLU A 57 -5.68 -11.38 -11.83
C GLU A 57 -5.51 -10.20 -10.85
N VAL A 58 -4.97 -9.07 -11.31
CA VAL A 58 -4.70 -7.89 -10.49
C VAL A 58 -5.92 -6.96 -10.48
N GLU A 59 -6.51 -6.79 -9.30
CA GLU A 59 -7.63 -5.88 -9.09
C GLU A 59 -7.15 -4.44 -8.84
N ARG A 60 -6.04 -4.29 -8.10
CA ARG A 60 -5.53 -2.97 -7.71
C ARG A 60 -4.03 -3.02 -7.43
N VAL A 61 -3.33 -2.02 -7.97
CA VAL A 61 -1.92 -1.74 -7.67
C VAL A 61 -1.86 -0.56 -6.71
N ILE A 62 -1.34 -0.77 -5.49
CA ILE A 62 -1.17 0.29 -4.48
C ILE A 62 0.32 0.53 -4.31
N GLU A 63 0.77 1.72 -4.69
CA GLU A 63 2.14 2.16 -4.48
C GLU A 63 2.36 2.52 -3.00
N VAL A 64 3.44 2.01 -2.42
CA VAL A 64 3.81 2.26 -1.03
C VAL A 64 4.77 3.45 -1.01
N LEU A 65 4.28 4.61 -0.57
CA LEU A 65 5.09 5.83 -0.45
C LEU A 65 5.99 5.80 0.79
N TYR A 66 5.48 5.29 1.90
CA TYR A 66 6.17 5.22 3.18
C TYR A 66 5.89 3.88 3.87
N GLU A 67 6.90 3.37 4.56
CA GLU A 67 6.81 2.18 5.41
C GLU A 67 7.34 2.53 6.80
N VAL A 68 6.54 2.26 7.82
CA VAL A 68 6.85 2.56 9.22
C VAL A 68 6.45 1.40 10.11
N PRO A 69 7.04 1.25 11.32
CA PRO A 69 6.53 0.31 12.30
C PRO A 69 5.05 0.54 12.57
N ALA A 70 4.32 -0.54 12.84
CA ALA A 70 2.89 -0.48 13.13
C ALA A 70 2.64 0.01 14.57
N ARG A 71 3.09 1.23 14.90
CA ARG A 71 2.77 1.96 16.13
C ARG A 71 2.08 3.26 15.72
N ILE A 72 1.07 3.67 16.50
CA ILE A 72 0.25 4.83 16.13
C ILE A 72 1.10 6.10 15.94
N GLU A 73 2.09 6.31 16.80
CA GLU A 73 3.00 7.46 16.77
C GLU A 73 3.81 7.52 15.46
N ASP A 74 4.40 6.40 15.03
CA ASP A 74 5.16 6.37 13.76
C ASP A 74 4.28 6.65 12.56
N ILE A 75 3.04 6.14 12.56
CA ILE A 75 2.06 6.40 11.49
C ILE A 75 1.73 7.89 11.43
N LEU A 76 1.54 8.55 12.58
CA LEU A 76 1.24 9.99 12.65
C LEU A 76 2.44 10.86 12.23
N ASN A 77 3.67 10.41 12.46
CA ASN A 77 4.87 11.13 12.03
C ASN A 77 5.00 11.22 10.51
N VAL A 78 4.38 10.30 9.77
CA VAL A 78 4.34 10.34 8.29
C VAL A 78 3.49 11.51 7.76
N ALA A 79 2.62 12.12 8.57
CA ALA A 79 1.74 13.21 8.14
C ALA A 79 2.50 14.39 7.52
N GLU A 80 3.66 14.74 8.08
CA GLU A 80 4.51 15.85 7.59
C GLU A 80 5.00 15.59 6.16
N ASN A 81 5.33 14.33 5.86
CA ASN A 81 5.75 13.93 4.52
C ASN A 81 4.56 13.84 3.54
N LEU A 82 3.37 13.52 4.04
CA LEU A 82 2.14 13.38 3.25
C LEU A 82 1.47 14.72 2.93
N ALA A 83 1.62 15.73 3.79
CA ALA A 83 0.97 17.04 3.63
C ALA A 83 1.30 17.69 2.27
N GLY A 84 2.53 17.54 1.78
CA GLY A 84 2.95 18.07 0.47
C GLY A 84 2.25 17.45 -0.75
N PHE A 85 1.52 16.35 -0.57
CA PHE A 85 0.71 15.74 -1.64
C PHE A 85 -0.70 16.31 -1.75
N ILE A 86 -1.15 17.10 -0.76
CA ILE A 86 -2.49 17.68 -0.69
C ILE A 86 -2.37 19.15 -1.08
N LYS A 87 -3.13 19.56 -2.10
CA LYS A 87 -3.11 20.95 -2.57
C LYS A 87 -4.02 21.83 -1.72
N GLU A 88 -3.75 23.13 -1.73
CA GLU A 88 -4.63 24.11 -1.07
C GLU A 88 -6.07 23.99 -1.60
N GLY A 89 -7.03 23.86 -0.69
CA GLY A 89 -8.45 23.67 -1.01
C GLY A 89 -8.84 22.27 -1.48
N GLU A 90 -7.91 21.31 -1.53
CA GLU A 90 -8.20 19.91 -1.87
C GLU A 90 -8.84 19.19 -0.68
N THR A 91 -9.87 18.39 -0.97
CA THR A 91 -10.49 17.52 0.04
C THR A 91 -9.84 16.14 0.05
N PHE A 92 -9.53 15.61 1.22
CA PHE A 92 -8.96 14.27 1.37
C PHE A 92 -9.75 13.42 2.37
N ALA A 93 -9.47 12.12 2.35
CA ALA A 93 -10.01 11.18 3.34
C ALA A 93 -8.96 10.13 3.70
N VAL A 94 -8.85 9.82 4.99
CA VAL A 94 -7.97 8.75 5.49
C VAL A 94 -8.74 7.43 5.56
N LYS A 95 -8.19 6.38 4.97
CA LYS A 95 -8.79 5.03 4.98
C LYS A 95 -7.77 3.96 5.35
N THR A 96 -7.93 3.42 6.55
CA THR A 96 -7.07 2.35 7.07
C THR A 96 -7.62 0.96 6.75
N LYS A 97 -6.80 0.08 6.16
CA LYS A 97 -7.04 -1.38 6.11
C LYS A 97 -6.09 -2.10 7.07
N ARG A 98 -6.55 -2.29 8.31
CA ARG A 98 -5.82 -2.99 9.36
C ARG A 98 -5.78 -4.50 9.09
N ARG A 99 -4.63 -5.13 9.29
CA ARG A 99 -4.41 -6.58 9.22
C ARG A 99 -3.61 -7.01 10.45
N GLY A 100 -4.00 -8.12 11.07
CA GLY A 100 -3.40 -8.58 12.32
C GLY A 100 -3.95 -7.88 13.56
N LYS A 101 -3.30 -8.12 14.71
CA LYS A 101 -3.65 -7.54 16.01
C LYS A 101 -2.74 -6.34 16.29
N HIS A 102 -3.35 -5.24 16.69
CA HIS A 102 -2.70 -3.98 17.03
C HIS A 102 -3.40 -3.41 18.28
N ASP A 103 -2.70 -2.54 18.99
CA ASP A 103 -3.21 -1.77 20.15
C ASP A 103 -4.10 -0.59 19.75
N PHE A 104 -4.11 -0.20 18.48
CA PHE A 104 -5.00 0.80 17.90
C PHE A 104 -6.06 0.22 16.94
N THR A 105 -7.15 0.96 16.74
CA THR A 105 -8.19 0.65 15.77
C THR A 105 -7.98 1.39 14.45
N SER A 106 -8.68 0.97 13.39
CA SER A 106 -8.68 1.71 12.12
C SER A 106 -9.30 3.11 12.25
N VAL A 107 -10.23 3.29 13.20
CA VAL A 107 -10.87 4.58 13.46
C VAL A 107 -9.86 5.53 14.10
N ASP A 108 -9.07 5.06 15.06
CA ASP A 108 -8.01 5.87 15.70
C ASP A 108 -7.04 6.42 14.65
N VAL A 109 -6.56 5.56 13.75
CA VAL A 109 -5.67 6.00 12.66
C VAL A 109 -6.37 7.03 11.76
N ASN A 110 -7.61 6.78 11.34
CA ASN A 110 -8.30 7.69 10.43
C ASN A 110 -8.53 9.08 11.06
N VAL A 111 -8.95 9.12 12.32
CA VAL A 111 -9.25 10.36 13.04
C VAL A 111 -7.97 11.13 13.35
N GLN A 112 -6.97 10.47 13.95
CA GLN A 112 -5.76 11.16 14.41
C GLN A 112 -4.87 11.59 13.24
N LEU A 113 -4.66 10.72 12.24
CA LEU A 113 -3.86 11.09 11.06
C LEU A 113 -4.59 12.14 10.23
N GLY A 114 -5.92 12.04 10.11
CA GLY A 114 -6.73 13.02 9.40
C GLY A 114 -6.71 14.38 10.06
N ALA A 115 -6.79 14.44 11.40
CA ALA A 115 -6.67 15.68 12.16
C ALA A 115 -5.29 16.32 11.96
N LYS A 116 -4.21 15.53 12.09
CA LYS A 116 -2.83 16.04 11.89
C LYS A 116 -2.61 16.55 10.46
N LEU A 117 -3.11 15.85 9.44
CA LEU A 117 -3.01 16.31 8.05
C LEU A 117 -3.77 17.63 7.85
N LYS A 118 -4.97 17.76 8.42
CA LYS A 118 -5.78 18.99 8.34
C LYS A 118 -5.09 20.19 9.00
N GLU A 119 -4.27 19.99 10.01
CA GLU A 119 -3.47 21.07 10.62
C GLU A 119 -2.30 21.52 9.73
N LEU A 120 -1.82 20.63 8.84
CA LEU A 120 -0.66 20.86 7.97
C LEU A 120 -1.02 21.34 6.56
N THR A 121 -2.29 21.22 6.15
CA THR A 121 -2.78 21.49 4.79
C THR A 121 -4.05 22.33 4.80
#